data_AF-A0A916WLH5-F1
#
_entry.id   AF-A0A916WLH5-F1
#
_cell.length_a   1.000
_cell.length_b   1.000
_cell.length_c   1.000
_cell.angle_alpha   90.00
_cell.angle_beta   90.00
_cell.angle_gamma   90.00
#
_symmetry.space_group_name_H-M   'P 1'
#
loop_
_entity.id
_entity.type
_entity.pdbx_description
1 polymer ?
#
loop_
_entity_poly.entity_id
_entity_poly.type
_entity_poly.pdbx_seq_one_letter_code
_entity_poly.pdbx_strand_id
1 'polypeptide(L)'
;MRIELTVADHEKNGFVTLARWPRMSKAETLAAVAAIDAEISDEMEPDRLTGPFTFILDIMDGYDLHDTGQRSLPMQVAMRLAPDQVRTWLEERPEPDDAIDRRVPVLSRFFK
;
A
#
# COMPACT_ATOMS: atom_id res chain seq x y z
N MET A 1 -5.10 -13.81 6.83
CA MET A 1 -4.68 -12.88 5.75
C MET A 1 -4.11 -11.62 6.38
N ARG A 2 -3.34 -10.82 5.64
CA ARG A 2 -2.85 -9.51 6.09
C ARG A 2 -2.96 -8.50 4.95
N ILE A 3 -2.93 -7.22 5.31
CA ILE A 3 -2.86 -6.12 4.34
C ILE A 3 -1.43 -5.60 4.31
N GLU A 4 -0.94 -5.28 3.12
CA GLU A 4 0.30 -4.55 2.92
C GLU A 4 0.03 -3.28 2.10
N LEU A 5 0.70 -2.18 2.45
CA LEU A 5 0.74 -0.98 1.62
C LEU A 5 1.98 -1.08 0.75
N THR A 6 1.78 -1.14 -0.55
CA THR A 6 2.86 -1.22 -1.55
C THR A 6 2.87 0.05 -2.37
N VAL A 7 4.07 0.55 -2.67
CA VAL A 7 4.28 1.59 -3.66
C VAL A 7 4.89 0.97 -4.92
N ALA A 8 4.30 1.27 -6.07
CA ALA A 8 4.91 1.11 -7.37
C ALA A 8 5.61 2.42 -7.73
N ASP A 9 6.94 2.39 -7.86
CA ASP A 9 7.75 3.51 -8.37
C ASP A 9 7.98 3.31 -9.87
N HIS A 10 7.27 4.11 -10.67
CA HIS A 10 7.26 3.96 -12.13
C HIS A 10 8.55 4.46 -12.78
N GLU A 11 9.27 5.37 -12.13
CA GLU A 11 10.56 5.86 -12.65
C GLU A 11 11.69 4.86 -12.39
N LYS A 12 11.58 4.07 -11.31
CA LYS A 12 12.55 3.02 -10.95
C LYS A 12 12.14 1.61 -11.35
N ASN A 13 10.94 1.45 -11.92
CA ASN A 13 10.36 0.17 -12.33
C ASN A 13 10.40 -0.89 -11.21
N GLY A 14 9.86 -0.56 -10.04
CA GLY A 14 9.87 -1.48 -8.91
C GLY A 14 8.70 -1.31 -7.94
N PHE A 15 8.47 -2.36 -7.15
CA PHE A 15 7.44 -2.42 -6.11
C PHE A 15 8.11 -2.57 -4.75
N VAL A 16 7.71 -1.72 -3.80
CA VAL A 16 8.25 -1.77 -2.43
C VAL A 16 7.11 -1.78 -1.44
N THR A 17 7.13 -2.76 -0.54
CA THR A 17 6.21 -2.79 0.59
C THR A 17 6.63 -1.76 1.64
N LEU A 18 5.76 -0.79 1.91
CA LEU A 18 6.01 0.29 2.85
C LEU A 18 5.55 -0.04 4.27
N ALA A 19 4.41 -0.71 4.41
CA ALA A 19 3.82 -1.04 5.70
C ALA A 19 3.02 -2.34 5.63
N ARG A 20 2.87 -3.00 6.78
CA ARG A 20 2.03 -4.19 6.94
C ARG A 20 1.14 -4.04 8.15
N TRP A 21 0.01 -4.72 8.14
CA TRP A 21 -0.88 -4.82 9.29
C TRP A 21 -0.95 -6.26 9.83
N PRO A 22 -1.36 -6.45 11.10
CA PRO A 22 -1.45 -7.76 11.71
C PRO A 22 -2.40 -8.65 10.92
N ARG A 23 -2.22 -9.96 11.07
CA ARG A 23 -3.12 -10.92 10.44
C ARG A 23 -4.53 -10.76 10.99
N MET A 24 -5.49 -10.70 10.08
CA MET A 24 -6.93 -10.68 10.36
C MET A 24 -7.61 -11.86 9.67
N SER A 25 -8.88 -12.09 10.01
CA SER A 25 -9.70 -13.02 9.24
C SER A 25 -9.84 -12.54 7.79
N LYS A 26 -10.19 -13.46 6.89
CA LYS A 26 -10.47 -13.11 5.49
C LYS A 26 -11.57 -12.05 5.39
N ALA A 27 -12.66 -12.23 6.13
CA ALA A 27 -13.78 -11.31 6.13
C ALA A 27 -13.40 -9.90 6.59
N GLU A 28 -12.66 -9.77 7.70
CA GLU A 28 -12.17 -8.48 8.20
C GLU A 28 -11.22 -7.81 7.21
N THR A 29 -10.32 -8.58 6.60
CA THR A 29 -9.34 -8.08 5.63
C THR A 29 -10.03 -7.49 4.40
N LEU A 30 -10.97 -8.25 3.80
CA LEU A 30 -11.71 -7.80 2.62
C LEU A 30 -12.61 -6.60 2.94
N ALA A 31 -13.30 -6.61 4.09
CA ALA A 31 -14.14 -5.51 4.52
C ALA A 31 -13.33 -4.22 4.73
N ALA A 32 -12.13 -4.33 5.31
CA ALA A 32 -11.26 -3.20 5.55
C ALA A 32 -10.74 -2.56 4.25
N VAL A 33 -10.30 -3.37 3.28
CA VAL A 33 -9.85 -2.87 1.97
C VAL A 33 -11.02 -2.26 1.19
N ALA A 34 -12.17 -2.94 1.15
CA ALA A 34 -13.36 -2.41 0.47
C ALA A 34 -13.84 -1.07 1.05
N ALA A 35 -13.71 -0.87 2.37
CA ALA A 35 -14.05 0.40 3.00
C ALA A 35 -13.13 1.55 2.52
N ILE A 36 -11.84 1.29 2.34
CA ILE A 36 -10.90 2.28 1.77
C ILE A 36 -11.21 2.53 0.30
N ASP A 37 -11.41 1.48 -0.49
CA ASP A 37 -11.73 1.61 -1.92
C ASP A 37 -13.01 2.42 -2.14
N ALA A 38 -14.01 2.29 -1.27
CA ALA A 38 -15.26 3.05 -1.34
C ALA A 38 -15.08 4.57 -1.04
N GLU A 39 -14.00 4.96 -0.36
CA GLU A 39 -13.67 6.38 -0.13
C GLU A 39 -12.98 7.04 -1.35
N ILE A 40 -12.56 6.25 -2.34
CA ILE A 40 -11.80 6.72 -3.51
C ILE A 40 -12.77 6.83 -4.69
N SER A 41 -13.05 8.06 -5.11
CA SER A 41 -13.79 8.30 -6.35
C SER A 41 -12.89 8.08 -7.58
N ASP A 42 -13.52 7.87 -8.74
CA ASP A 42 -12.80 7.71 -10.01
C ASP A 42 -11.90 8.93 -10.32
N GLU A 43 -12.32 10.13 -9.92
CA GLU A 43 -11.55 11.38 -10.10
C GLU A 43 -10.34 11.48 -9.16
N MET A 44 -10.33 10.71 -8.08
CA MET A 44 -9.24 10.68 -7.11
C MET A 44 -8.16 9.67 -7.47
N GLU A 45 -8.49 8.65 -8.28
CA GLU A 45 -7.51 7.63 -8.65
C GLU A 45 -6.31 8.27 -9.35
N PRO A 46 -5.08 7.98 -8.89
CA PRO A 46 -3.88 8.49 -9.54
C PRO A 46 -3.75 7.90 -10.95
N ASP A 47 -3.34 8.73 -11.90
CA ASP A 47 -3.01 8.27 -13.24
C ASP A 47 -1.78 7.34 -13.17
N ARG A 48 -2.04 6.05 -13.38
CA ARG A 48 -1.02 5.00 -13.33
C ARG A 48 0.00 5.07 -14.47
N LEU A 49 -0.30 5.82 -15.53
CA LEU A 49 0.56 5.96 -16.70
C LEU A 49 1.49 7.17 -16.60
N THR A 50 1.03 8.25 -15.99
CA THR A 50 1.78 9.52 -15.94
C THR A 50 2.28 9.88 -14.55
N GLY A 51 1.72 9.29 -13.49
CA GLY A 51 2.15 9.51 -12.13
C GLY A 51 3.52 8.87 -11.84
N PRO A 52 4.39 9.49 -11.02
CA PRO A 52 5.66 8.89 -10.64
C PRO A 52 5.48 7.69 -9.68
N PHE A 53 4.36 7.66 -8.95
CA PHE A 53 4.07 6.63 -7.97
C PHE A 53 2.62 6.15 -8.06
N THR A 54 2.39 4.90 -7.69
CA THR A 54 1.06 4.37 -7.42
C THR A 54 1.08 3.59 -6.11
N PHE A 55 0.14 3.86 -5.22
CA PHE A 55 0.01 3.16 -3.95
C PHE A 55 -1.12 2.14 -4.04
N ILE A 56 -0.91 0.96 -3.47
CA ILE A 56 -1.81 -0.19 -3.60
C ILE A 56 -1.93 -0.87 -2.23
N LEU A 57 -3.12 -1.36 -1.91
CA LEU A 57 -3.35 -2.25 -0.78
C LEU A 57 -3.32 -3.70 -1.27
N ASP A 58 -2.28 -4.44 -0.92
CA ASP A 58 -2.14 -5.85 -1.24
C ASP A 58 -2.73 -6.70 -0.13
N ILE A 59 -3.55 -7.68 -0.50
CA ILE A 59 -4.11 -8.66 0.43
C ILE A 59 -3.30 -9.95 0.31
N MET A 60 -2.56 -10.27 1.36
CA MET A 60 -1.65 -11.41 1.39
C MET A 60 -2.21 -12.57 2.22
N ASP A 61 -2.09 -13.80 1.72
CA ASP A 61 -2.27 -15.02 2.49
C ASP A 61 -0.96 -15.80 2.56
N GLY A 62 -0.27 -15.72 3.71
CA GLY A 62 1.10 -16.23 3.83
C GLY A 62 2.08 -15.41 2.98
N TYR A 63 2.62 -16.02 1.93
CA TYR A 63 3.50 -15.37 0.95
C TYR A 63 2.80 -15.12 -0.38
N ASP A 64 1.56 -15.59 -0.52
CA ASP A 64 0.81 -15.50 -1.76
C ASP A 64 0.00 -14.21 -1.77
N LEU A 65 0.08 -13.48 -2.88
CA LEU A 65 -0.84 -12.38 -3.16
C LEU A 65 -2.21 -12.98 -3.48
N HIS A 66 -3.19 -12.72 -2.61
CA HIS A 66 -4.55 -13.19 -2.81
C HIS A 66 -5.32 -12.25 -3.74
N ASP A 67 -5.18 -10.95 -3.51
CA ASP A 67 -5.87 -9.90 -4.25
C ASP A 67 -5.15 -8.57 -4.03
N THR A 68 -5.40 -7.61 -4.92
CA THR A 68 -5.11 -6.20 -4.68
C THR A 68 -6.42 -5.47 -4.45
N GLY A 69 -6.43 -4.37 -3.70
CA GLY A 69 -7.58 -3.48 -3.65
C GLY A 69 -8.05 -3.11 -5.07
N GLN A 70 -9.32 -2.76 -5.21
CA GLN A 70 -9.89 -2.43 -6.51
C GLN A 70 -9.38 -1.09 -7.04
N ARG A 71 -8.89 -0.22 -6.14
CA ARG A 71 -8.47 1.14 -6.45
C ARG A 71 -6.99 1.33 -6.17
N SER A 72 -6.35 2.19 -6.98
CA SER A 72 -5.07 2.77 -6.56
C SER A 72 -5.33 3.88 -5.55
N LEU A 73 -4.51 3.93 -4.50
CA LEU A 73 -4.66 4.94 -3.48
C LEU A 73 -4.08 6.27 -3.96
N PRO A 74 -4.84 7.37 -3.83
CA PRO A 74 -4.28 8.71 -3.87
C PRO A 74 -3.21 8.86 -2.78
N MET A 75 -2.17 9.66 -3.02
CA MET A 75 -1.08 9.86 -2.06
C MET A 75 -1.59 10.30 -0.67
N GLN A 76 -2.63 11.13 -0.62
CA GLN A 76 -3.24 11.60 0.62
C GLN A 76 -3.85 10.43 1.43
N VAL A 77 -4.44 9.44 0.76
CA VAL A 77 -4.99 8.25 1.42
C VAL A 77 -3.85 7.34 1.91
N ALA A 78 -2.82 7.13 1.09
CA ALA A 78 -1.64 6.37 1.51
C ALA A 78 -0.95 7.02 2.72
N MET A 79 -0.77 8.34 2.71
CA MET A 79 -0.25 9.13 3.84
C MET A 79 -1.14 9.04 5.07
N ARG A 80 -2.47 8.97 4.92
CA ARG A 80 -3.37 8.79 6.06
C ARG A 80 -3.19 7.41 6.71
N LEU A 81 -2.97 6.36 5.91
CA LEU A 81 -2.83 4.98 6.39
C LEU A 81 -1.47 4.71 7.03
N ALA A 82 -0.38 5.22 6.44
CA ALA A 82 0.98 4.96 6.89
C ALA A 82 1.85 6.22 6.74
N PRO A 83 1.57 7.30 7.49
CA PRO A 83 2.17 8.62 7.26
C PRO A 83 3.69 8.62 7.31
N ASP A 84 4.24 7.96 8.32
CA ASP A 84 5.69 7.93 8.52
C ASP A 84 6.38 7.11 7.43
N GLN A 85 5.78 5.98 7.02
CA GLN A 85 6.36 5.10 6.01
C GLN A 85 6.31 5.72 4.62
N VAL A 86 5.19 6.35 4.26
CA VAL A 86 5.06 7.04 2.97
C VAL A 86 5.96 8.27 2.93
N ARG A 87 6.04 9.06 4.01
CA ARG A 87 6.98 10.20 4.09
C ARG A 87 8.43 9.76 3.93
N THR A 88 8.87 8.77 4.70
CA THR A 88 10.25 8.25 4.60
C THR A 88 10.55 7.72 3.20
N TRP A 89 9.61 7.01 2.56
CA TRP A 89 9.78 6.57 1.17
C TRP A 89 9.98 7.74 0.20
N LEU A 90 9.15 8.79 0.29
CA LEU A 90 9.25 9.95 -0.59
C LEU A 90 10.53 10.77 -0.36
N GLU A 91 11.05 10.79 0.87
CA GLU A 91 12.28 11.50 1.23
C GLU A 91 13.55 10.75 0.81
N GLU A 92 13.64 9.45 1.13
CA GLU A 92 14.85 8.66 0.87
C GLU A 92 14.87 8.08 -0.53
N ARG A 93 13.70 7.65 -1.02
CA ARG A 93 13.46 7.00 -2.31
C ARG A 93 14.60 6.07 -2.73
N PRO A 94 14.91 5.01 -1.95
CA PRO A 94 15.98 4.08 -2.27
C PRO A 94 15.71 3.32 -3.59
N GLU A 95 16.70 2.60 -4.10
CA GLU A 95 16.45 1.65 -5.18
C GLU A 95 15.53 0.51 -4.69
N PRO A 96 14.55 0.05 -5.49
CA PRO A 96 13.63 -1.01 -5.08
C PRO A 96 14.35 -2.30 -4.61
N ASP A 97 15.43 -2.67 -5.30
CA ASP A 97 16.25 -3.84 -4.95
C ASP A 97 16.93 -3.67 -3.59
N ASP A 98 17.39 -2.46 -3.22
CA ASP A 98 17.96 -2.19 -1.90
C ASP A 98 16.88 -2.15 -0.80
N ALA A 99 15.63 -1.87 -1.17
CA ALA A 99 14.52 -1.80 -0.25
C ALA A 99 13.98 -3.18 0.15
N ILE A 100 14.24 -4.24 -0.63
CA ILE A 100 13.73 -5.59 -0.37
C ILE A 100 14.25 -6.17 0.95
N ASP A 101 15.49 -5.80 1.34
CA ASP A 101 16.14 -6.25 2.57
C ASP A 101 15.72 -5.42 3.79
N ARG A 102 15.00 -4.32 3.60
CA ARG A 102 14.54 -3.48 4.69
C ARG A 102 13.38 -4.17 5.40
N ARG A 103 13.44 -4.16 6.74
CA ARG A 103 12.34 -4.67 7.56
C ARG A 103 11.09 -3.80 7.35
N VAL A 104 10.03 -4.40 6.80
CA VAL A 104 8.75 -3.73 6.65
C VAL A 104 8.07 -3.53 8.01
N PRO A 105 7.71 -2.29 8.41
CA PRO A 105 7.03 -2.01 9.67
C PRO A 105 5.65 -2.69 9.75
N VAL A 106 5.31 -3.20 10.94
CA VAL A 106 3.97 -3.70 11.25
C VAL A 106 3.23 -2.65 12.08
N LEU A 107 2.20 -2.06 11.51
CA LEU A 107 1.40 -1.02 12.16
C LEU A 107 0.29 -1.64 13.01
N SER A 108 0.07 -1.14 14.22
CA SER A 108 -0.80 -1.80 15.20
C SER A 108 -2.28 -1.86 14.81
N ARG A 109 -2.77 -0.98 13.94
CA ARG A 109 -4.18 -0.88 13.52
C ARG A 109 -4.32 -0.37 12.09
N PHE A 110 -5.25 -0.96 11.34
CA PHE A 110 -5.58 -0.56 9.96
C PHE A 110 -6.56 0.63 9.91
N PHE A 111 -7.41 0.76 10.94
CA PHE A 111 -8.33 1.86 11.15
C PHE A 111 -8.26 2.37 12.60
N LYS A 112 -8.69 3.61 12.81
CA LYS A 112 -8.96 4.16 14.14
C LYS A 112 -10.45 4.08 14.41
#